data_AF-A0A7V5FRF0-F1
#
_entry.id   AF-A0A7V5FRF0-F1
#
_cell.length_a   1.000
_cell.length_b   1.000
_cell.length_c   1.000
_cell.angle_alpha   90.00
_cell.angle_beta   90.00
_cell.angle_gamma   90.00
#
_symmetry.space_group_name_H-M   'P 1'
#
loop_
_entity.id
_entity.type
_entity.pdbx_description
1 polymer ?
#
loop_
_entity_poly.entity_id
_entity_poly.type
_entity_poly.pdbx_seq_one_letter_code
_entity_poly.pdbx_strand_id
1 'polypeptide(L)'
;GENAFVFFECLLTVCREKGFFQRAATQELMVELLVSHVSERSDFGLLRELLIFDWLRCGHRFLPEIFQGRSLAGQRTRLRKTMPLRYEPLYSERERNRFFKQGIFYPFSAEALCLMGMSSEGSTVMVCFLEKSDDDLYGLRKYALLPIIFKEFP
;
A
#
# COMPACT_ATOMS: atom_id res chain seq x y z
N GLY A 1 17.68 -0.20 15.19
CA GLY A 1 17.66 -1.00 13.95
C GLY A 1 17.69 -2.46 14.34
N GLU A 2 16.84 -3.27 13.71
CA GLU A 2 16.80 -4.72 13.94
C GLU A 2 18.02 -5.41 13.27
N ASN A 3 18.45 -6.53 13.84
CA ASN A 3 19.46 -7.37 13.21
C ASN A 3 18.80 -8.23 12.11
N ALA A 4 19.16 -7.96 10.86
CA ALA A 4 18.64 -8.68 9.70
C ALA A 4 18.82 -10.20 9.81
N PHE A 5 19.94 -10.68 10.36
CA PHE A 5 20.18 -12.12 10.55
C PHE A 5 19.10 -12.72 11.46
N VAL A 6 18.84 -12.09 12.61
CA VAL A 6 17.83 -12.56 13.57
C VAL A 6 16.44 -12.55 12.94
N PHE A 7 16.09 -11.48 12.21
CA PHE A 7 14.83 -11.39 11.50
C PHE A 7 14.64 -12.55 10.51
N PHE A 8 15.62 -12.79 9.63
CA PHE A 8 15.53 -13.85 8.63
C PHE A 8 15.60 -15.25 9.23
N GLU A 9 16.33 -15.46 10.33
CA GLU A 9 16.36 -16.73 11.07
C GLU A 9 15.01 -17.05 11.70
N CYS A 10 14.36 -16.06 12.33
CA CYS A 10 13.01 -16.23 12.86
C CYS A 10 11.98 -16.48 11.74
N LEU A 11 12.04 -15.70 10.65
CA LEU A 11 11.17 -15.91 9.49
C LEU A 11 11.35 -17.30 8.87
N LEU A 12 12.58 -17.79 8.77
CA LEU A 12 12.89 -19.13 8.27
C LEU A 12 12.23 -20.22 9.14
N THR A 13 12.17 -20.02 10.45
CA THR A 13 11.50 -20.93 11.37
C THR A 13 10.01 -21.01 11.04
N VAL A 14 9.34 -19.87 10.87
CA VAL A 14 7.92 -19.81 10.46
C VAL A 14 7.70 -20.47 9.09
N CYS A 15 8.58 -20.21 8.12
CA CYS A 15 8.54 -20.83 6.80
C CYS A 15 8.62 -22.36 6.87
N ARG A 16 9.49 -22.92 7.73
CA ARG A 16 9.64 -24.36 7.91
C ARG A 16 8.40 -24.98 8.55
N GLU A 17 7.86 -24.37 9.60
CA GLU A 17 6.65 -24.85 10.28
C GLU A 17 5.42 -24.88 9.37
N LYS A 18 5.31 -23.92 8.45
CA LYS A 18 4.18 -23.80 7.52
C LYS A 18 4.39 -24.53 6.18
N GLY A 19 5.49 -25.28 6.06
CA GLY A 19 5.81 -26.05 4.86
C GLY A 19 6.01 -25.19 3.60
N PHE A 20 6.53 -23.96 3.77
CA PHE A 20 6.64 -22.97 2.69
C PHE A 20 7.38 -23.52 1.47
N PHE A 21 8.51 -24.18 1.69
CA PHE A 21 9.36 -24.71 0.62
C PHE A 21 8.77 -25.93 -0.10
N GLN A 22 7.74 -26.55 0.47
CA GLN A 22 7.00 -27.66 -0.14
C GLN A 22 5.72 -27.21 -0.85
N ARG A 23 5.31 -25.95 -0.68
CA ARG A 23 4.13 -25.35 -1.31
C ARG A 23 4.56 -24.49 -2.51
N ALA A 24 3.63 -24.22 -3.41
CA ALA A 24 3.85 -23.18 -4.42
C ALA A 24 4.08 -21.83 -3.73
N ALA A 25 5.25 -21.23 -3.95
CA ALA A 25 5.59 -19.93 -3.38
C ALA A 25 4.74 -18.84 -4.06
N THR A 26 3.58 -18.53 -3.47
CA THR A 26 2.76 -17.40 -3.90
C THR A 26 3.10 -16.16 -3.07
N GLN A 27 2.93 -14.99 -3.68
CA GLN A 27 3.00 -13.70 -3.00
C GLN A 27 2.08 -13.67 -1.77
N GLU A 28 0.88 -14.24 -1.89
CA GLU A 28 -0.09 -14.33 -0.79
C GLU A 28 0.42 -15.16 0.39
N LEU A 29 0.99 -16.35 0.12
CA LEU A 29 1.58 -17.17 1.16
C LEU A 29 2.76 -16.47 1.86
N MET A 30 3.62 -15.78 1.10
CA MET A 30 4.72 -15.01 1.68
C MET A 30 4.21 -13.91 2.61
N VAL A 31 3.18 -13.18 2.18
CA VAL A 31 2.54 -12.14 3.00
C VAL A 31 1.94 -12.72 4.28
N GLU A 32 1.24 -13.85 4.21
CA GLU A 32 0.68 -14.52 5.39
C GLU A 32 1.77 -14.87 6.42
N LEU A 33 2.92 -15.38 5.94
CA LEU A 33 4.05 -15.73 6.80
C LEU A 33 4.69 -14.50 7.43
N LEU A 34 4.90 -13.44 6.63
CA LEU A 34 5.45 -12.18 7.12
C LEU A 34 4.54 -11.57 8.20
N VAL A 35 3.24 -11.49 7.94
CA VAL A 35 2.28 -10.98 8.92
C VAL A 35 2.24 -11.83 10.18
N SER A 36 2.24 -13.15 10.05
CA SER A 36 2.30 -14.06 11.21
C SER A 36 3.57 -13.86 12.03
N HIS A 37 4.69 -13.58 11.37
CA HIS A 37 5.97 -13.32 12.04
C HIS A 37 5.99 -11.97 12.78
N VAL A 38 5.30 -10.94 12.23
CA VAL A 38 5.36 -9.58 12.78
C VAL A 38 4.16 -9.18 13.65
N SER A 39 3.14 -10.04 13.79
CA SER A 39 1.85 -9.68 14.41
C SER A 39 1.93 -9.28 15.88
N GLU A 40 2.90 -9.82 16.63
CA GLU A 40 3.08 -9.54 18.06
C GLU A 40 4.00 -8.35 18.33
N ARG A 41 4.56 -7.73 17.29
CA ARG A 41 5.46 -6.60 17.44
C ARG A 41 4.70 -5.31 17.74
N SER A 42 5.30 -4.45 18.54
CA SER A 42 4.72 -3.14 18.87
C SER A 42 4.58 -2.21 17.66
N ASP A 43 5.41 -2.40 16.62
CA ASP A 43 5.41 -1.65 15.36
C ASP A 43 4.58 -2.32 14.25
N PHE A 44 3.76 -3.34 14.58
CA PHE A 44 3.00 -4.12 13.60
C PHE A 44 2.16 -3.26 12.64
N GLY A 45 1.53 -2.19 13.14
CA GLY A 45 0.72 -1.30 12.31
C GLY A 45 1.50 -0.70 11.13
N LEU A 46 2.74 -0.30 11.40
CA LEU A 46 3.65 0.29 10.43
C LEU A 46 4.18 -0.76 9.44
N LEU A 47 4.58 -1.93 9.95
CA LEU A 47 5.01 -3.06 9.12
C LEU A 47 3.89 -3.54 8.18
N ARG A 48 2.65 -3.57 8.68
CA ARG A 48 1.46 -3.90 7.88
C ARG A 48 1.27 -2.89 6.75
N GLU A 49 1.43 -1.59 7.00
CA GLU A 49 1.35 -0.58 5.94
C GLU A 49 2.46 -0.76 4.90
N LEU A 50 3.70 -1.04 5.31
CA LEU A 50 4.81 -1.31 4.39
C LEU A 50 4.53 -2.52 3.49
N LEU A 51 4.00 -3.61 4.04
CA LEU A 51 3.63 -4.80 3.26
C LEU A 51 2.49 -4.51 2.27
N ILE A 52 1.50 -3.71 2.66
CA ILE A 52 0.43 -3.27 1.76
C ILE A 52 0.98 -2.40 0.64
N PHE A 53 1.91 -1.50 0.93
CA PHE A 53 2.56 -0.68 -0.08
C PHE A 53 3.29 -1.54 -1.12
N ASP A 54 4.11 -2.49 -0.66
CA ASP A 54 4.85 -3.41 -1.53
C ASP A 54 3.91 -4.25 -2.40
N TRP A 55 2.85 -4.81 -1.81
CA TRP A 55 1.83 -5.58 -2.51
C TRP A 55 1.18 -4.78 -3.66
N LEU A 56 0.81 -3.53 -3.38
CA LEU A 56 0.17 -2.64 -4.35
C LEU A 56 1.16 -2.14 -5.41
N ARG A 57 2.44 -1.93 -5.06
CA ARG A 57 3.54 -1.64 -5.99
C ARG A 57 3.77 -2.80 -6.96
N CYS A 58 3.70 -4.04 -6.49
CA CYS A 58 3.78 -5.23 -7.33
C CYS A 58 2.55 -5.40 -8.27
N GLY A 59 1.53 -4.56 -8.13
CA GLY A 59 0.38 -4.51 -9.03
C GLY A 59 -0.77 -5.44 -8.66
N HIS A 60 -0.68 -6.11 -7.52
CA HIS A 60 -1.76 -6.93 -6.98
C HIS A 60 -2.91 -6.04 -6.51
N ARG A 61 -4.02 -6.04 -7.25
CA ARG A 61 -5.11 -5.07 -7.05
C ARG A 61 -5.97 -5.36 -5.83
N PHE A 62 -6.07 -6.63 -5.45
CA PHE A 62 -6.88 -7.09 -4.33
C PHE A 62 -5.97 -7.39 -3.15
N LEU A 63 -6.29 -6.80 -2.01
CA LEU A 63 -5.56 -7.07 -0.77
C LEU A 63 -5.96 -8.46 -0.25
N PRO A 64 -4.97 -9.29 0.17
CA PRO A 64 -5.21 -10.52 0.90
C PRO A 64 -6.12 -10.29 2.10
N GLU A 65 -6.89 -11.30 2.49
CA GLU A 65 -7.82 -11.23 3.63
C GLU A 65 -7.14 -10.75 4.92
N ILE A 66 -5.88 -11.14 5.12
CA ILE A 66 -5.09 -10.73 6.29
C ILE A 66 -4.84 -9.22 6.39
N PHE A 67 -4.96 -8.49 5.27
CA PHE A 67 -4.89 -7.03 5.21
C PHE A 67 -6.26 -6.36 5.15
N GLN A 68 -7.34 -7.12 4.92
CA GLN A 68 -8.67 -6.56 4.83
C GLN A 68 -9.05 -5.87 6.16
N GLY A 69 -9.72 -4.73 6.02
CA GLY A 69 -10.03 -3.83 7.12
C GLY A 69 -10.96 -2.72 6.65
N ARG A 70 -10.63 -1.46 6.94
CA ARG A 70 -11.45 -0.29 6.55
C ARG A 70 -11.81 -0.31 5.06
N SER A 71 -13.10 -0.10 4.76
CA SER A 71 -13.59 -0.03 3.38
C SER A 71 -12.97 1.13 2.61
N LEU A 72 -12.19 0.81 1.58
CA LEU A 72 -11.56 1.77 0.67
C LEU A 72 -12.59 2.46 -0.26
N ALA A 73 -13.76 1.85 -0.48
CA ALA A 73 -14.78 2.37 -1.38
C ALA A 73 -15.34 3.74 -0.92
N GLY A 74 -15.54 3.90 0.39
CA GLY A 74 -15.98 5.16 0.97
C GLY A 74 -14.95 6.28 0.80
N GLN A 75 -13.68 5.97 0.96
CA GLN A 75 -12.60 6.95 0.83
C GLN A 75 -12.38 7.38 -0.61
N ARG A 76 -12.40 6.45 -1.58
CA ARG A 76 -12.32 6.79 -3.01
C ARG A 76 -13.45 7.72 -3.44
N THR A 77 -14.67 7.46 -2.96
CA THR A 77 -15.84 8.30 -3.24
C THR A 77 -15.65 9.71 -2.69
N ARG A 78 -15.16 9.85 -1.45
CA ARG A 78 -14.85 11.15 -0.85
C ARG A 78 -13.76 11.88 -1.62
N LEU A 79 -12.66 11.20 -1.94
CA LEU A 79 -11.55 11.75 -2.72
C LEU A 79 -12.01 12.28 -4.08
N ARG A 80 -12.87 11.52 -4.78
CA ARG A 80 -13.45 11.98 -6.05
C ARG A 80 -14.35 13.20 -5.90
N LYS A 81 -14.95 13.46 -4.73
CA LYS A 81 -15.75 14.67 -4.50
C LYS A 81 -14.88 15.89 -4.16
N THR A 82 -13.79 15.70 -3.44
CA THR A 82 -12.94 16.80 -2.97
C THR A 82 -11.84 17.20 -3.95
N MET A 83 -11.40 16.29 -4.81
CA MET A 83 -10.36 16.55 -5.80
C MET A 83 -10.87 17.43 -6.96
N PRO A 84 -10.03 18.36 -7.47
CA PRO A 84 -10.41 19.26 -8.54
C PRO A 84 -10.76 18.51 -9.85
N LEU A 85 -11.44 19.21 -10.76
CA LEU A 85 -11.79 18.66 -12.07
C LEU A 85 -10.55 18.35 -12.93
N ARG A 86 -9.48 19.11 -12.74
CA ARG A 86 -8.16 18.91 -13.37
C ARG A 86 -7.08 18.87 -12.29
N TYR A 87 -6.16 17.92 -12.39
CA TYR A 87 -5.04 17.78 -11.45
C TYR A 87 -3.81 17.24 -12.18
N GLU A 88 -3.05 18.14 -12.79
CA GLU A 88 -1.85 17.78 -13.56
C GLU A 88 -0.69 17.42 -12.63
N PRO A 89 0.17 16.46 -13.00
CA PRO A 89 0.15 15.70 -14.27
C PRO A 89 -0.72 14.43 -14.23
N LEU A 90 -1.56 14.23 -13.21
CA LEU A 90 -2.25 12.97 -12.99
C LEU A 90 -3.48 12.76 -13.88
N TYR A 91 -4.26 13.83 -14.12
CA TYR A 91 -5.40 13.77 -15.04
C TYR A 91 -5.87 15.15 -15.52
N SER A 92 -6.35 15.17 -16.77
CA SER A 92 -7.23 16.21 -17.28
C SER A 92 -8.70 15.99 -16.88
N GLU A 93 -9.56 16.99 -17.10
CA GLU A 93 -11.00 16.88 -16.84
C GLU A 93 -11.66 15.71 -17.59
N ARG A 94 -11.23 15.46 -18.84
CA ARG A 94 -11.72 14.37 -19.68
C ARG A 94 -11.32 13.00 -19.14
N GLU A 95 -10.16 12.91 -18.49
CA GLU A 95 -9.57 11.65 -18.01
C GLU A 95 -9.91 11.35 -16.55
N ARG A 96 -10.40 12.33 -15.80
CA ARG A 96 -10.74 12.22 -14.37
C ARG A 96 -11.53 10.96 -14.04
N ASN A 97 -12.58 10.66 -14.80
CA ASN A 97 -13.41 9.48 -14.55
C ASN A 97 -12.64 8.16 -14.76
N ARG A 98 -11.75 8.12 -15.76
CA ARG A 98 -10.89 6.98 -16.03
C ARG A 98 -9.87 6.80 -14.90
N PHE A 99 -9.22 7.88 -14.47
CA PHE A 99 -8.28 7.89 -13.35
C PHE A 99 -8.87 7.27 -12.07
N PHE A 100 -10.04 7.76 -11.63
CA PHE A 100 -10.69 7.23 -10.43
C PHE A 100 -11.24 5.79 -10.58
N LYS A 101 -11.45 5.33 -11.82
CA LYS A 101 -11.91 3.96 -12.09
C LYS A 101 -10.76 2.95 -12.10
N GLN A 102 -9.62 3.33 -12.65
CA GLN A 102 -8.46 2.44 -12.84
C GLN A 102 -7.45 2.49 -11.68
N GLY A 103 -7.31 3.63 -11.03
CA GLY A 103 -6.39 3.79 -9.91
C GLY A 103 -6.78 2.94 -8.70
N ILE A 104 -5.76 2.46 -7.99
CA ILE A 104 -5.93 1.87 -6.65
C ILE A 104 -5.56 2.92 -5.64
N PHE A 105 -6.40 3.09 -4.62
CA PHE A 105 -6.26 4.15 -3.62
C PHE A 105 -6.17 3.51 -2.25
N TYR A 106 -5.13 3.85 -1.49
CA TYR A 106 -4.95 3.37 -0.12
C TYR A 106 -4.46 4.52 0.78
N PRO A 107 -5.07 4.73 1.96
CA PRO A 107 -4.61 5.72 2.92
C PRO A 107 -3.38 5.20 3.67
N PHE A 108 -2.34 6.01 3.78
CA PHE A 108 -1.17 5.67 4.60
C PHE A 108 -1.01 6.66 5.74
N SER A 109 -0.53 6.18 6.89
CA SER A 109 -0.11 7.02 8.00
C SER A 109 1.07 7.90 7.58
N ALA A 110 1.20 9.07 8.24
CA ALA A 110 2.34 9.95 8.02
C ALA A 110 3.67 9.27 8.38
N GLU A 111 3.66 8.39 9.39
CA GLU A 111 4.81 7.60 9.80
C GLU A 111 5.25 6.63 8.71
N ALA A 112 4.32 5.88 8.10
CA ALA A 112 4.63 4.99 6.98
C ALA A 112 5.17 5.75 5.77
N LEU A 113 4.57 6.90 5.43
CA LEU A 113 5.06 7.74 4.33
C LEU A 113 6.48 8.23 4.58
N CYS A 114 6.75 8.72 5.79
CA CYS A 114 8.09 9.17 6.19
C CYS A 114 9.12 8.04 6.05
N LEU A 115 8.81 6.83 6.54
CA LEU A 115 9.68 5.66 6.40
C LEU A 115 9.96 5.29 4.93
N MET A 116 8.99 5.46 4.05
CA MET A 116 9.15 5.22 2.61
C MET A 116 9.88 6.36 1.89
N GLY A 117 10.42 7.34 2.61
CA GLY A 117 11.09 8.51 2.04
C GLY A 117 10.13 9.50 1.38
N MET A 118 8.85 9.45 1.74
CA MET A 118 7.81 10.32 1.20
C MET A 118 7.48 11.42 2.20
N SER A 119 7.69 12.67 1.82
CA SER A 119 7.33 13.83 2.64
C SER A 119 5.83 14.08 2.56
N SER A 120 5.08 13.87 3.65
CA SER A 120 3.78 14.51 3.84
C SER A 120 3.93 15.58 4.92
N GLU A 121 3.48 16.81 4.63
CA GLU A 121 3.48 17.92 5.58
C GLU A 121 2.40 17.71 6.67
N GLY A 122 2.44 16.59 7.38
CA GLY A 122 1.58 16.28 8.53
C GLY A 122 0.11 15.93 8.22
N SER A 123 -0.30 15.88 6.95
CA SER A 123 -1.66 15.48 6.57
C SER A 123 -1.74 14.00 6.18
N THR A 124 -2.90 13.35 6.42
CA THR A 124 -3.17 12.02 5.87
C THR A 124 -3.16 12.13 4.34
N VAL A 125 -2.30 11.36 3.69
CA VAL A 125 -2.18 11.35 2.23
C VAL A 125 -2.78 10.06 1.69
N MET A 126 -3.52 10.16 0.61
CA MET A 126 -3.95 9.00 -0.15
C MET A 126 -2.87 8.67 -1.17
N VAL A 127 -2.37 7.44 -1.15
CA VAL A 127 -1.48 6.96 -2.22
C VAL A 127 -2.34 6.37 -3.32
N CYS A 128 -2.12 6.85 -4.55
CA CYS A 128 -2.72 6.31 -5.76
C CYS A 128 -1.69 5.50 -6.52
N PHE A 129 -1.94 4.20 -6.71
CA PHE A 129 -1.12 3.34 -7.56
C PHE A 129 -1.69 3.35 -8.97
N LEU A 130 -0.86 3.78 -9.93
CA LEU A 130 -1.18 3.96 -11.32
C LEU A 130 -1.02 2.64 -12.08
N GLU A 131 -1.78 2.46 -13.16
CA GLU A 131 -1.65 1.27 -14.01
C GLU A 131 -0.29 1.20 -14.73
N LYS A 132 0.36 2.36 -14.93
CA LYS A 132 1.67 2.45 -15.54
C LYS A 132 2.75 1.99 -14.56
N SER A 133 3.61 1.08 -15.01
CA SER A 133 4.81 0.67 -14.30
C SER A 133 5.97 1.63 -14.51
N ASP A 134 6.90 1.62 -13.56
CA ASP A 134 8.25 2.12 -13.76
C ASP A 134 8.95 1.28 -14.83
N ASP A 135 9.87 1.91 -15.55
CA ASP A 135 10.68 1.27 -16.59
C ASP A 135 11.89 0.56 -15.95
N ASP A 136 11.61 -0.21 -14.90
CA ASP A 136 12.60 -0.93 -14.10
C ASP A 136 12.48 -2.44 -14.29
N LEU A 137 13.49 -3.18 -13.80
CA LEU A 137 13.56 -4.64 -13.92
C LEU A 137 12.36 -5.36 -13.27
N TYR A 138 11.74 -4.72 -12.27
CA TYR A 138 10.69 -5.31 -11.45
C TYR A 138 9.29 -4.93 -11.92
N GLY A 139 9.16 -3.99 -12.87
CA GLY A 139 7.90 -3.53 -13.43
C GLY A 139 6.96 -2.93 -12.40
N LEU A 140 7.49 -2.31 -11.34
CA LEU A 140 6.68 -1.84 -10.21
C LEU A 140 5.76 -0.68 -10.61
N ARG A 141 4.52 -0.66 -10.12
CA ARG A 141 3.52 0.36 -10.47
C ARG A 141 3.83 1.73 -9.93
N LYS A 142 3.95 2.74 -10.79
CA LYS A 142 4.09 4.14 -10.37
C LYS A 142 3.01 4.50 -9.35
N TYR A 143 3.35 5.38 -8.42
CA TYR A 143 2.40 5.90 -7.45
C TYR A 143 2.42 7.43 -7.42
N ALA A 144 1.34 8.01 -6.91
CA ALA A 144 1.20 9.44 -6.70
C ALA A 144 0.61 9.71 -5.32
N LEU A 145 1.11 10.76 -4.67
CA LEU A 145 0.58 11.27 -3.42
C LEU A 145 -0.57 12.23 -3.71
N LEU A 146 -1.74 11.96 -3.14
CA LEU A 146 -2.92 12.79 -3.27
C LEU A 146 -3.27 13.40 -1.90
N PRO A 147 -3.35 14.73 -1.78
CA PRO A 147 -3.72 15.35 -0.52
C PRO A 147 -5.16 14.99 -0.17
N ILE A 148 -5.40 14.54 1.06
CA ILE A 148 -6.76 14.40 1.55
C ILE A 148 -7.21 15.75 2.11
N ILE A 149 -7.75 16.59 1.23
CA ILE A 149 -8.34 17.86 1.62
C ILE A 149 -9.73 17.58 2.19
N PHE A 150 -9.81 17.33 3.50
CA PHE A 150 -11.07 17.40 4.22
C PHE A 150 -11.39 18.89 4.42
N LYS A 151 -12.10 19.50 3.48
CA LYS A 151 -12.89 20.67 3.85
C LYS A 151 -14.04 20.13 4.68
N GLU A 152 -14.06 20.46 5.97
CA GLU A 152 -15.31 20.48 6.72
C GLU A 152 -16.22 21.44 5.96
N PHE A 153 -17.18 20.89 5.22
CA PHE A 153 -18.29 21.70 4.76
C PHE A 153 -19.15 21.96 6.00
N PRO A 154 -19.44 23.22 6.34
CA PRO A 154 -20.37 23.55 7.41
C PRO A 154 -21.76 22.98 7.13
#